data_AF-A0A3P1VRP7-F1
#
_entry.id   AF-A0A3P1VRP7-F1
#
_cell.length_a   1.000
_cell.length_b   1.000
_cell.length_c   1.000
_cell.angle_alpha   90.00
_cell.angle_beta   90.00
_cell.angle_gamma   90.00
#
_symmetry.space_group_name_H-M   'P 1'
#
loop_
_entity.id
_entity.type
_entity.pdbx_description
1 polymer ?
#
loop_
_entity_poly.entity_id
_entity_poly.type
_entity_poly.pdbx_seq_one_letter_code
_entity_poly.pdbx_strand_id
1 'polypeptide(L)'
;MSNNLKKMEKDLRALAKRCKDIKYTRALLLSFLLMGMLTFSEGLTSPEVKSTENAISQTRKELNISIKDLHTSFKQAKRENNRLLKNANLELIQLMEQGDQVVKSPWSSWQFGMNYFYSNWRGAYKGRGDKKEKYPYEG
;
A
#
# COMPACT_ATOMS: atom_id res chain seq x y z
N MET A 1 50.33 -6.53 -49.28
CA MET A 1 49.06 -6.77 -48.57
C MET A 1 49.38 -7.10 -47.11
N SER A 2 48.88 -6.29 -46.19
CA SER A 2 49.16 -6.39 -44.75
C SER A 2 48.48 -7.61 -44.13
N ASN A 3 49.20 -8.34 -43.28
CA ASN A 3 48.68 -9.49 -42.54
C ASN A 3 47.73 -9.02 -41.41
N ASN A 4 46.47 -8.74 -41.74
CA ASN A 4 45.45 -8.32 -40.78
C ASN A 4 45.28 -9.32 -39.62
N LEU A 5 45.42 -10.62 -39.90
CA LEU A 5 45.41 -11.68 -38.89
C LEU A 5 46.53 -11.53 -37.85
N LYS A 6 47.76 -11.20 -38.30
CA LYS A 6 48.90 -10.98 -37.40
C LYS A 6 48.72 -9.73 -36.53
N LYS A 7 48.03 -8.70 -37.05
CA LYS A 7 47.70 -7.49 -36.30
C LYS A 7 46.66 -7.80 -35.21
N MET A 8 45.59 -8.50 -35.60
CA MET A 8 44.51 -8.91 -34.70
C MET A 8 44.99 -9.87 -33.59
N GLU A 9 45.92 -10.78 -33.89
CA GLU A 9 46.61 -11.60 -32.89
C GLU A 9 47.38 -10.74 -31.87
N LYS A 10 48.14 -9.73 -32.33
CA LYS A 10 48.87 -8.83 -31.43
C LYS A 10 47.93 -8.04 -30.53
N ASP A 11 46.83 -7.55 -31.07
CA ASP A 11 45.83 -6.77 -30.32
C ASP A 11 45.10 -7.65 -29.28
N LEU A 12 44.68 -8.87 -29.67
CA LEU A 12 44.09 -9.84 -28.73
C LEU A 12 45.06 -10.27 -27.65
N ARG A 13 46.35 -10.41 -27.98
CA ARG A 13 47.40 -10.71 -26.99
C ARG A 13 47.62 -9.55 -26.03
N ALA A 14 47.53 -8.30 -26.50
CA ALA A 14 47.60 -7.12 -25.65
C ALA A 14 46.36 -7.00 -24.73
N LEU A 15 45.16 -7.32 -25.24
CA LEU A 15 43.93 -7.35 -24.45
C LEU A 15 43.96 -8.45 -23.39
N ALA A 16 44.34 -9.69 -23.76
CA ALA A 16 44.48 -10.79 -22.81
C ALA A 16 45.46 -10.45 -21.68
N LYS A 17 46.57 -9.76 -21.98
CA LYS A 17 47.51 -9.28 -20.95
C LYS A 17 46.93 -8.25 -19.98
N ARG A 18 45.90 -7.49 -20.37
CA ARG A 18 45.19 -6.56 -19.47
C ARG A 18 44.23 -7.29 -18.54
N CYS A 19 43.73 -8.46 -18.94
CA CYS A 19 42.90 -9.32 -18.12
C CYS A 19 43.79 -10.25 -17.26
N LYS A 20 43.93 -9.95 -15.96
CA LYS A 20 44.86 -10.66 -15.05
C LYS A 20 44.73 -12.19 -15.06
N ASP A 21 43.55 -12.72 -15.38
CA ASP A 21 43.24 -14.16 -15.32
C ASP A 21 43.17 -14.87 -16.68
N ILE A 22 43.36 -14.18 -17.81
CA ILE A 22 43.11 -14.75 -19.14
C ILE A 22 44.41 -14.91 -19.93
N LYS A 23 44.80 -16.16 -20.21
CA LYS A 23 45.97 -16.47 -21.06
C LYS A 23 45.58 -16.46 -22.54
N TYR A 24 46.34 -15.73 -23.36
CA TYR A 24 46.16 -15.76 -24.81
C TYR A 24 46.47 -17.16 -25.38
N THR A 25 45.50 -17.74 -26.09
CA THR A 25 45.60 -19.04 -26.77
C THR A 25 45.06 -18.93 -28.19
N ARG A 26 45.60 -19.67 -29.15
CA ARG A 26 45.09 -19.67 -30.54
C ARG A 26 43.61 -20.09 -30.63
N ALA A 27 43.18 -21.01 -29.77
CA ALA A 27 41.78 -21.38 -29.62
C ALA A 27 40.88 -20.19 -29.21
N LEU A 28 41.40 -19.27 -28.38
CA LEU A 28 40.69 -18.06 -27.98
C LEU A 28 40.50 -17.13 -29.18
N LEU A 29 41.54 -16.93 -30.00
CA LEU A 29 41.43 -16.15 -31.24
C LEU A 29 40.40 -16.76 -32.21
N LEU A 30 40.40 -18.09 -32.36
CA LEU A 30 39.42 -18.80 -33.17
C LEU A 30 38.00 -18.63 -32.64
N SER A 31 37.79 -18.80 -31.33
CA SER A 31 36.49 -18.60 -30.69
C SER A 31 36.01 -17.16 -30.78
N PHE A 32 36.91 -16.18 -30.69
CA PHE A 32 36.62 -14.77 -30.87
C PHE A 32 36.16 -14.46 -32.30
N LEU A 33 36.82 -15.07 -33.30
CA LEU A 33 36.40 -14.93 -34.70
C LEU A 33 35.06 -15.60 -34.98
N LEU A 34 34.84 -16.80 -34.47
CA LEU A 34 33.57 -17.53 -34.60
C LEU A 34 32.42 -16.75 -33.93
N MET A 35 32.65 -16.25 -32.71
CA MET A 35 31.68 -15.43 -32.00
C MET A 35 31.44 -14.10 -32.73
N GLY A 36 32.49 -13.45 -33.22
CA GLY A 36 32.39 -12.24 -34.03
C GLY A 36 31.53 -12.45 -35.29
N MET A 37 31.76 -13.55 -36.00
CA MET A 37 30.96 -13.90 -37.19
C MET A 37 29.48 -14.15 -36.83
N LEU A 38 29.20 -14.80 -35.69
CA LEU A 38 27.83 -15.04 -35.21
C LEU A 38 27.14 -13.76 -34.72
N THR A 39 27.87 -12.82 -34.12
CA THR A 39 27.31 -11.55 -33.62
C THR A 39 27.06 -10.53 -34.72
N PHE A 40 27.87 -10.52 -35.78
CA PHE A 40 27.72 -9.58 -36.90
C PHE A 40 26.91 -10.14 -38.07
N SER A 41 26.69 -11.46 -38.13
CA SER A 41 25.74 -12.07 -39.06
C SER A 41 24.36 -12.12 -38.42
N GLU A 42 23.54 -11.10 -38.67
CA GLU A 42 22.10 -11.08 -38.34
C GLU A 42 21.33 -12.32 -38.87
N GLY A 43 21.93 -13.12 -39.75
CA GLY A 43 21.34 -14.34 -40.33
C GLY A 43 21.71 -15.67 -39.66
N LEU A 44 22.70 -15.73 -38.76
CA LEU A 44 23.26 -17.01 -38.29
C LEU A 44 23.12 -17.29 -36.78
N THR A 45 22.32 -16.50 -36.05
CA THR A 45 21.86 -16.93 -34.72
C THR A 45 20.76 -17.97 -34.93
N SER A 46 20.97 -19.18 -34.38
CA SER A 46 20.00 -20.28 -34.39
C SER A 46 18.58 -19.75 -34.07
N PRO A 47 17.50 -20.25 -34.71
CA PRO A 47 16.12 -19.85 -34.42
C PRO A 47 15.78 -19.86 -32.92
N GLU A 48 16.45 -20.69 -32.13
CA GLU A 48 16.32 -20.74 -30.66
C GLU A 48 16.78 -19.45 -29.97
N VAL A 49 17.88 -18.83 -30.40
CA VAL A 49 18.42 -17.61 -29.75
C VAL A 49 17.49 -16.42 -30.02
N LYS A 50 17.03 -16.25 -31.27
CA LYS A 50 16.04 -15.21 -31.62
C LYS A 50 14.71 -15.42 -30.92
N SER A 51 14.28 -16.68 -30.77
CA SER A 51 13.07 -17.03 -30.02
C SER A 51 13.20 -16.67 -28.53
N THR A 52 14.34 -16.97 -27.92
CA THR A 52 14.61 -16.60 -26.52
C THR A 52 14.67 -15.08 -26.32
N GLU A 53 15.31 -14.33 -27.22
CA GLU A 53 15.35 -12.86 -27.14
C GLU A 53 13.95 -12.24 -27.26
N ASN A 54 13.13 -12.74 -28.19
CA ASN A 54 11.75 -12.28 -28.34
C ASN A 54 10.92 -12.61 -27.08
N ALA A 55 11.04 -13.82 -26.55
CA ALA A 55 10.35 -14.24 -25.32
C ALA A 55 10.79 -13.41 -24.10
N ILE A 56 12.08 -13.10 -23.98
CA ILE A 56 12.64 -12.22 -22.93
C ILE A 56 12.11 -10.79 -23.10
N SER A 57 12.02 -10.29 -24.33
CA SER A 57 11.49 -8.95 -24.60
C SER A 57 10.00 -8.84 -24.23
N GLN A 58 9.23 -9.90 -24.44
CA GLN A 58 7.81 -9.96 -24.14
C GLN A 58 7.56 -10.08 -22.64
N THR A 59 8.29 -10.95 -21.93
CA THR A 59 8.24 -11.01 -20.45
C THR A 59 8.65 -9.69 -19.81
N ARG A 60 9.64 -8.97 -20.36
CA ARG A 60 9.98 -7.61 -19.88
C ARG A 60 8.84 -6.62 -20.04
N LYS A 61 8.07 -6.68 -21.14
CA LYS A 61 6.90 -5.82 -21.36
C LYS A 61 5.78 -6.16 -20.38
N GLU A 62 5.47 -7.43 -20.20
CA GLU A 62 4.46 -7.91 -19.25
C GLU A 62 4.81 -7.54 -17.80
N LEU A 63 6.07 -7.68 -17.40
CA LEU A 63 6.55 -7.23 -16.10
C LEU A 63 6.42 -5.72 -15.92
N ASN A 64 6.75 -4.92 -16.93
CA ASN A 64 6.58 -3.47 -16.86
C ASN A 64 5.12 -3.04 -16.71
N ILE A 65 4.18 -3.75 -17.37
CA ILE A 65 2.74 -3.53 -17.19
C ILE A 65 2.34 -3.92 -15.76
N SER A 66 2.75 -5.10 -15.30
CA SER A 66 2.46 -5.60 -13.96
C SER A 66 2.98 -4.67 -12.85
N ILE A 67 4.17 -4.09 -13.02
CA ILE A 67 4.75 -3.12 -12.09
C ILE A 67 3.91 -1.84 -12.05
N LYS A 68 3.44 -1.35 -13.20
CA LYS A 68 2.55 -0.17 -13.25
C LYS A 68 1.23 -0.45 -12.55
N ASP A 69 0.63 -1.62 -12.79
CA ASP A 69 -0.64 -2.02 -12.16
C ASP A 69 -0.51 -2.22 -10.66
N LEU A 70 0.61 -2.78 -10.19
CA LEU A 70 0.92 -2.87 -8.76
C LEU A 70 1.07 -1.48 -8.15
N HIS A 71 1.74 -0.55 -8.83
CA HIS A 71 1.92 0.81 -8.34
C HIS A 71 0.60 1.58 -8.27
N THR A 72 -0.29 1.44 -9.25
CA THR A 72 -1.62 2.06 -9.22
C THR A 72 -2.48 1.46 -8.12
N SER A 73 -2.50 0.13 -7.98
CA SER A 73 -3.22 -0.58 -6.92
C SER A 73 -2.73 -0.19 -5.54
N PHE A 74 -1.41 -0.11 -5.34
CA PHE A 74 -0.81 0.34 -4.08
C PHE A 74 -1.22 1.78 -3.73
N LYS A 75 -1.22 2.68 -4.73
CA LYS A 75 -1.65 4.07 -4.52
C LYS A 75 -3.13 4.18 -4.18
N GLN A 76 -3.99 3.33 -4.77
CA GLN A 76 -5.40 3.25 -4.43
C GLN A 76 -5.59 2.73 -3.00
N ALA A 77 -4.99 1.59 -2.66
CA ALA A 77 -5.05 1.01 -1.31
C ALA A 77 -4.58 2.00 -0.23
N LYS A 78 -3.50 2.75 -0.50
CA LYS A 78 -3.01 3.80 0.41
C LYS A 78 -4.02 4.93 0.61
N ARG A 79 -4.72 5.35 -0.45
CA ARG A 79 -5.76 6.39 -0.36
C ARG A 79 -6.98 5.90 0.41
N GLU A 80 -7.42 4.67 0.15
CA GLU A 80 -8.55 4.07 0.85
C GLU A 80 -8.25 3.89 2.33
N ASN A 81 -7.05 3.38 2.67
CA ASN A 81 -6.63 3.25 4.06
C ASN A 81 -6.61 4.61 4.79
N ASN A 82 -6.05 5.65 4.17
CA ASN A 82 -6.10 7.01 4.72
C ASN A 82 -7.53 7.55 4.91
N ARG A 83 -8.46 7.20 4.01
CA ARG A 83 -9.87 7.58 4.13
C ARG A 83 -10.54 6.84 5.30
N LEU A 84 -10.31 5.53 5.42
CA LEU A 84 -10.83 4.71 6.50
C LEU A 84 -10.30 5.18 7.86
N LEU A 85 -9.01 5.50 7.98
CA LEU A 85 -8.43 6.07 9.19
C LEU A 85 -9.07 7.40 9.58
N LYS A 86 -9.33 8.29 8.62
CA LYS A 86 -10.03 9.55 8.88
C LYS A 86 -11.46 9.32 9.37
N ASN A 87 -12.19 8.40 8.74
CA ASN A 87 -13.55 8.06 9.15
C ASN A 87 -13.58 7.46 10.56
N ALA A 88 -12.71 6.49 10.85
CA ALA A 88 -12.59 5.89 12.18
C ALA A 88 -12.23 6.94 13.25
N ASN A 89 -11.34 7.89 12.93
CA ASN A 89 -11.04 8.99 13.84
C ASN A 89 -12.25 9.89 14.13
N LEU A 90 -13.09 10.18 13.12
CA LEU A 90 -14.32 10.96 13.32
C LEU A 90 -15.34 10.19 14.15
N GLU A 91 -15.51 8.89 13.92
CA GLU A 91 -16.37 8.02 14.74
C GLU A 91 -15.90 7.98 16.19
N LEU A 92 -14.59 7.87 16.43
CA LEU A 92 -14.03 7.94 17.77
C LEU A 92 -14.33 9.29 18.45
N ILE A 93 -14.18 10.40 17.73
CA ILE A 93 -14.54 11.73 18.25
C ILE A 93 -16.02 11.79 18.62
N GLN A 94 -16.91 11.31 17.74
CA GLN A 94 -18.36 11.28 18.02
C GLN A 94 -18.70 10.41 19.22
N LEU A 95 -18.08 9.24 19.34
CA LEU A 95 -18.28 8.36 20.50
C LEU A 95 -17.75 8.99 21.79
N MET A 96 -16.63 9.70 21.74
CA MET A 96 -16.13 10.47 22.89
C MET A 96 -17.09 11.61 23.26
N GLU A 97 -17.66 12.32 22.27
CA GLU A 97 -18.60 13.41 22.50
C GLU A 97 -19.93 12.90 23.06
N GLN A 98 -20.47 11.79 22.54
CA GLN A 98 -21.65 11.12 23.09
C GLN A 98 -21.38 10.59 24.50
N GLY A 99 -20.22 9.98 24.72
CA GLY A 99 -19.80 9.52 26.05
C GLY A 99 -19.74 10.68 27.05
N ASP A 100 -19.17 11.81 26.65
CA ASP A 100 -19.12 13.02 27.49
C ASP A 100 -20.52 13.59 27.76
N GLN A 101 -21.40 13.61 26.75
CA GLN A 101 -22.79 14.04 26.90
C GLN A 101 -23.59 13.12 27.83
N VAL A 102 -23.39 11.81 27.78
CA VAL A 102 -24.06 10.82 28.64
C VAL A 102 -23.55 10.91 30.08
N VAL A 103 -22.24 11.09 30.27
CA VAL A 103 -21.62 11.20 31.60
C VAL A 103 -21.87 12.57 32.23
N LYS A 104 -21.96 13.64 31.43
CA LYS A 104 -22.18 15.02 31.88
C LYS A 104 -23.55 15.55 31.50
N SER A 105 -24.62 14.75 31.57
CA SER A 105 -25.99 15.17 31.28
C SER A 105 -26.19 16.64 31.70
N PRO A 106 -26.38 17.59 30.76
CA PRO A 106 -26.14 18.99 31.03
C PRO A 106 -26.90 19.43 32.28
N TRP A 107 -26.28 20.19 33.18
CA TRP A 107 -26.93 20.72 34.39
C TRP A 107 -28.31 21.36 34.12
N SER A 108 -28.53 21.86 32.90
CA SER A 108 -29.82 22.32 32.39
C SER A 108 -30.91 21.24 32.39
N SER A 109 -30.62 19.99 32.01
CA SER A 109 -31.57 18.86 32.03
C SER A 109 -32.09 18.57 33.44
N TRP A 110 -31.25 18.72 34.46
CA TRP A 110 -31.65 18.59 35.86
C TRP A 110 -32.54 19.76 36.32
N GLN A 111 -32.26 20.99 35.85
CA GLN A 111 -33.14 22.14 36.09
C GLN A 111 -34.52 22.02 35.44
N PHE A 112 -34.61 21.46 34.22
CA PHE A 112 -35.90 21.18 33.59
C PHE A 112 -36.70 20.16 34.40
N GLY A 113 -36.06 19.07 34.87
CA GLY A 113 -36.70 18.09 35.75
C GLY A 113 -37.22 18.71 37.05
N MET A 114 -36.40 19.53 37.72
CA MET A 114 -36.80 20.20 38.96
C MET A 114 -37.90 21.26 38.78
N ASN A 115 -37.93 22.00 37.67
CA ASN A 115 -38.97 23.00 37.43
C ASN A 115 -40.38 22.38 37.29
N TYR A 116 -40.49 21.13 36.83
CA TYR A 116 -41.76 20.41 36.84
C TYR A 116 -42.21 20.00 38.25
N PHE A 117 -41.28 19.85 39.20
CA PHE A 117 -41.62 19.54 40.59
C PHE A 117 -41.96 20.78 41.43
N TYR A 118 -41.46 21.97 41.05
CA TYR A 118 -41.64 23.21 41.81
C TYR A 118 -42.73 24.17 41.27
N SER A 119 -43.34 23.89 40.10
CA SER A 119 -44.39 24.75 39.54
C SER A 119 -45.73 24.74 40.30
N ASN A 120 -45.84 23.96 41.38
CA ASN A 120 -46.97 23.99 42.31
C ASN A 120 -46.58 24.43 43.73
N TRP A 121 -45.71 25.44 43.89
CA TRP A 121 -45.48 26.11 45.20
C TRP A 121 -46.69 26.97 45.68
N ARG A 122 -47.89 26.72 45.16
CA ARG A 122 -49.18 27.21 45.69
C ARG A 122 -50.25 26.11 45.80
N GLY A 123 -49.89 24.83 45.71
CA GLY A 123 -50.86 23.73 45.84
C GLY A 123 -50.25 22.54 46.59
N ALA A 124 -50.91 22.12 47.67
CA ALA A 124 -50.50 20.94 48.43
C ALA A 124 -50.47 19.69 47.52
N TYR A 125 -49.39 18.92 47.64
CA TYR A 125 -49.20 17.62 46.99
C TYR A 125 -50.40 16.70 47.27
N LYS A 126 -51.08 16.23 46.21
CA LYS A 126 -52.28 15.35 46.23
C LYS A 126 -52.06 13.92 46.78
N GLY A 127 -51.15 13.77 47.75
CA GLY A 127 -50.86 12.49 48.40
C GLY A 127 -50.85 12.54 49.92
N ARG A 128 -51.18 13.69 50.53
CA ARG A 128 -51.13 13.88 51.99
C ARG A 128 -52.47 14.43 52.50
N GLY A 129 -53.52 13.61 52.47
CA GLY A 129 -54.86 13.99 52.95
C GLY A 129 -55.88 12.84 52.99
N ASP A 130 -55.85 11.94 52.02
CA ASP A 130 -56.93 10.96 51.79
C ASP A 130 -57.00 9.79 52.79
N LYS A 131 -56.13 9.74 53.81
CA LYS A 131 -56.19 8.64 54.79
C LYS A 131 -57.44 8.70 55.67
N LYS A 132 -57.96 9.91 55.96
CA LYS A 132 -59.15 10.07 56.83
C LYS A 132 -60.47 9.82 56.11
N GLU A 133 -60.53 10.04 54.80
CA GLU A 133 -61.75 9.84 54.00
C GLU A 133 -61.90 8.39 53.53
N LYS A 134 -60.78 7.67 53.36
CA LYS A 134 -60.76 6.27 52.91
C LYS A 134 -60.85 5.23 54.05
N TYR A 135 -60.53 5.62 55.28
CA TYR A 135 -60.61 4.76 56.48
C TYR A 135 -61.06 5.56 57.72
N PRO A 136 -62.38 5.73 57.95
CA PRO A 136 -62.87 6.27 59.22
C PRO A 136 -62.60 5.25 60.33
N TYR A 137 -61.79 5.63 61.32
CA TYR A 137 -61.58 4.85 62.54
C TYR A 137 -62.60 5.29 63.57
N GLU A 138 -63.52 4.40 63.94
CA GLU A 138 -64.40 4.56 65.10
C GLU A 138 -63.73 3.91 66.31
N GLY A 139 -63.34 4.75 67.28
CA GLY A 139 -62.72 4.35 68.55
C GLY A 139 -62.32 5.55 69.37
#